data_AF-A0AAP3SH80-F1
#
_entry.id   AF-A0AAP3SH80-F1
#
_cell.length_a   1.000
_cell.length_b   1.000
_cell.length_c   1.000
_cell.angle_alpha   90.00
_cell.angle_beta   90.00
_cell.angle_gamma   90.00
#
_symmetry.space_group_name_H-M   'P 1'
#
loop_
_entity.id
_entity.type
_entity.pdbx_description
1 polymer ?
#
loop_
_entity_poly.entity_id
_entity_poly.type
_entity_poly.pdbx_seq_one_letter_code
_entity_poly.pdbx_strand_id
1 'polypeptide(L)'
;MCRLMTSQLEEALKGFPLYSQDGKGNEAICRAIFALGGVRWFILEGEKEGNDTVLFGIVVGLIEDEYGYFSLNELSDIQVDLSRFGGEGFLKVRQQPNFTPVPLKRLQDNRLQELLSKFE
;
A
#
# COMPACT_ATOMS: atom_id res chain seq x y z
N MET A 1 11.38 -1.22 15.71
CA MET A 1 11.82 -1.34 14.30
C MET A 1 10.58 -1.71 13.50
N CYS A 2 10.26 -0.95 12.44
CA CYS A 2 9.06 -1.19 11.66
C CYS A 2 9.16 -2.52 10.90
N ARG A 3 8.21 -3.44 11.10
CA ARG A 3 8.26 -4.78 10.50
C ARG A 3 8.07 -4.75 8.99
N LEU A 4 7.28 -3.80 8.49
CA LEU A 4 7.01 -3.67 7.06
C LEU A 4 8.14 -2.96 6.30
N MET A 5 9.03 -2.24 6.99
CA MET A 5 10.21 -1.66 6.36
C MET A 5 11.27 -2.73 6.09
N THR A 6 11.22 -3.29 4.88
CA THR A 6 12.21 -4.26 4.38
C THR A 6 13.24 -3.55 3.49
N SER A 7 14.44 -4.11 3.31
CA SER A 7 15.42 -3.58 2.35
C SER A 7 14.88 -3.54 0.91
N GLN A 8 13.97 -4.46 0.56
CA GLN A 8 13.29 -4.43 -0.73
C GLN A 8 12.35 -3.22 -0.85
N LEU A 9 11.59 -2.91 0.21
CA LEU A 9 10.72 -1.72 0.22
C LEU A 9 11.55 -0.44 0.15
N GLU A 10 12.62 -0.35 0.94
CA GLU A 10 13.51 0.82 0.96
C GLU A 10 14.10 1.09 -0.43
N GLU A 11 14.62 0.08 -1.11
CA GLU A 11 15.15 0.24 -2.47
C GLU A 11 14.02 0.50 -3.50
N ALA A 12 12.84 -0.09 -3.30
CA ALA A 12 11.70 0.16 -4.19
C ALA A 12 11.21 1.62 -4.11
N LEU A 13 11.27 2.26 -2.95
CA LEU A 13 10.87 3.66 -2.74
C LEU A 13 11.96 4.67 -3.12
N LYS A 14 13.20 4.21 -3.31
CA LYS A 14 14.31 5.08 -3.72
C LYS A 14 14.01 5.74 -5.07
N GLY A 15 14.03 7.07 -5.09
CA GLY A 15 13.68 7.86 -6.28
C GLY A 15 12.18 8.07 -6.47
N PHE A 16 11.34 7.65 -5.52
CA PHE A 16 9.90 7.91 -5.48
C PHE A 16 9.51 8.62 -4.16
N PRO A 17 10.08 9.82 -3.88
CA PRO A 17 9.63 10.65 -2.76
C PRO A 17 8.19 11.10 -3.00
N LEU A 18 7.55 11.66 -1.97
CA LEU A 18 6.20 12.20 -2.10
C LEU A 18 6.14 13.23 -3.24
N TYR A 19 5.05 13.22 -4.01
CA TYR A 19 4.77 14.08 -5.17
C TYR A 19 5.64 13.84 -6.43
N SER A 20 6.53 12.85 -6.44
CA SER A 20 7.34 12.46 -7.60
C SER A 20 6.54 11.91 -8.81
N GLN A 21 5.29 11.54 -8.59
CA GLN A 21 4.39 10.92 -9.55
C GLN A 21 3.14 11.76 -9.84
N ASP A 22 3.09 13.00 -9.35
CA ASP A 22 1.98 13.93 -9.60
C ASP A 22 1.70 14.10 -11.10
N GLY A 23 0.42 14.15 -11.44
CA GLY A 23 -0.05 14.30 -12.83
C GLY A 23 0.06 13.03 -13.70
N LYS A 24 0.59 11.90 -13.18
CA LYS A 24 0.66 10.65 -13.94
C LYS A 24 -0.66 9.86 -13.98
N GLY A 25 -1.58 10.12 -13.06
CA GLY A 25 -2.86 9.40 -12.98
C GLY A 25 -2.66 7.87 -12.95
N ASN A 26 -3.35 7.14 -13.84
CA ASN A 26 -3.25 5.68 -13.95
C ASN A 26 -1.88 5.16 -14.49
N GLU A 27 -0.98 6.06 -14.95
CA GLU A 27 0.40 5.72 -15.33
C GLU A 27 1.37 5.76 -14.15
N ALA A 28 0.93 6.19 -12.96
CA ALA A 28 1.76 6.16 -11.76
C ALA A 28 2.22 4.72 -11.49
N ILE A 29 3.48 4.57 -11.11
CA ILE A 29 4.12 3.28 -10.88
C ILE A 29 3.83 2.84 -9.44
N CYS A 30 3.11 1.74 -9.28
CA CYS A 30 2.98 1.05 -8.01
C CYS A 30 4.33 0.40 -7.66
N ARG A 31 4.83 0.69 -6.46
CA ARG A 31 6.15 0.28 -5.95
C ARG A 31 6.07 -0.91 -5.02
N ALA A 32 5.00 -1.03 -4.26
CA ALA A 32 4.75 -2.14 -3.36
C ALA A 32 3.25 -2.35 -3.15
N ILE A 33 2.87 -3.56 -2.74
CA ILE A 33 1.50 -3.88 -2.32
C ILE A 33 1.55 -4.40 -0.90
N PHE A 34 0.75 -3.81 -0.01
CA PHE A 34 0.44 -4.39 1.29
C PHE A 34 -0.96 -4.99 1.29
N ALA A 35 -1.17 -6.05 2.06
CA ALA A 35 -2.44 -6.74 2.13
C ALA A 35 -2.81 -7.17 3.54
N LEU A 36 -4.10 -7.12 3.85
CA LEU A 36 -4.73 -7.67 5.06
C LEU A 36 -6.11 -8.23 4.69
N GLY A 37 -6.19 -9.55 4.52
CA GLY A 37 -7.43 -10.19 4.06
C GLY A 37 -7.86 -9.64 2.69
N GLY A 38 -9.03 -8.99 2.65
CA GLY A 38 -9.58 -8.34 1.47
C GLY A 38 -9.08 -6.91 1.21
N VAL A 39 -8.28 -6.35 2.11
CA VAL A 39 -7.76 -4.97 1.99
C VAL A 39 -6.41 -4.98 1.27
N ARG A 40 -6.22 -4.05 0.35
CA ARG A 40 -4.96 -3.85 -0.38
C ARG A 40 -4.57 -2.38 -0.32
N TRP A 41 -3.29 -2.12 -0.08
CA TRP A 41 -2.67 -0.80 -0.23
C TRP A 41 -1.66 -0.87 -1.36
N PHE A 42 -1.90 -0.12 -2.43
CA PHE A 42 -1.00 0.04 -3.56
C PHE A 42 -0.14 1.28 -3.33
N ILE A 43 1.11 1.05 -2.94
CA ILE A 43 2.04 2.11 -2.55
C ILE A 43 2.70 2.70 -3.79
N LEU A 44 2.58 4.01 -3.97
CA LEU A 44 3.16 4.75 -5.09
C LEU A 44 4.46 5.43 -4.69
N GLU A 45 4.51 6.00 -3.50
CA GLU A 45 5.60 6.87 -3.05
C GLU A 45 5.83 6.70 -1.55
N GLY A 46 6.98 7.14 -1.09
CA GLY A 46 7.22 7.23 0.34
C GLY A 46 8.43 8.10 0.68
N GLU A 47 8.33 8.78 1.81
CA GLU A 47 9.37 9.64 2.34
C GLU A 47 9.55 9.41 3.83
N LYS A 48 10.80 9.50 4.29
CA LYS A 48 11.13 9.31 5.70
C LYS A 48 10.87 10.60 6.47
N GLU A 49 10.02 10.51 7.50
CA GLU A 49 9.72 11.60 8.41
C GLU A 49 10.08 11.17 9.84
N GLY A 50 11.23 11.64 10.33
CA GLY A 50 11.73 11.27 11.66
C GLY A 50 11.96 9.75 11.81
N ASN A 51 11.14 9.11 12.65
CA ASN A 51 11.19 7.67 12.92
C ASN A 51 10.15 6.85 12.13
N ASP A 52 9.42 7.50 11.22
CA ASP A 52 8.42 6.87 10.37
C ASP A 52 8.75 7.03 8.89
N THR A 53 8.00 6.33 8.04
CA THR A 53 7.95 6.55 6.61
C THR A 53 6.50 6.82 6.24
N VAL A 54 6.23 8.05 5.80
CA VAL A 54 4.94 8.43 5.25
C VAL A 54 4.88 7.90 3.83
N LEU A 55 3.85 7.13 3.53
CA LEU A 55 3.59 6.56 2.22
C LEU A 55 2.43 7.30 1.57
N PHE A 56 2.46 7.40 0.25
CA PHE A 56 1.30 7.79 -0.53
C PHE A 56 0.89 6.66 -1.47
N GLY A 57 -0.42 6.45 -1.60
CA GLY A 57 -0.95 5.41 -2.47
C GLY A 57 -2.46 5.28 -2.43
N ILE A 58 -2.95 4.13 -2.86
CA ILE A 58 -4.38 3.81 -2.93
C ILE A 58 -4.69 2.69 -1.95
N VAL A 59 -5.73 2.84 -1.15
CA VAL A 59 -6.32 1.73 -0.39
C VAL A 59 -7.62 1.29 -1.04
N VAL A 60 -7.77 -0.03 -1.18
CA VAL A 60 -9.04 -0.65 -1.56
C VAL A 60 -9.41 -1.75 -0.58
N GLY A 61 -10.70 -2.05 -0.46
CA GLY A 61 -11.15 -3.12 0.44
C GLY A 61 -11.72 -2.65 1.77
N LEU A 62 -11.64 -1.34 2.05
CA LEU A 62 -12.27 -0.70 3.21
C LEU A 62 -13.69 -0.22 2.87
N ILE A 63 -14.26 0.65 3.72
CA ILE A 63 -15.57 1.27 3.51
C ILE A 63 -15.58 2.05 2.20
N GLU A 64 -14.50 2.80 1.93
CA GLU A 64 -14.29 3.53 0.68
C GLU A 64 -12.94 3.16 0.07
N ASP A 65 -12.87 3.25 -1.26
CA ASP A 65 -11.64 3.10 -2.02
C ASP A 65 -11.10 4.49 -2.33
N GLU A 66 -9.87 4.79 -1.93
CA GLU A 66 -9.36 6.16 -1.95
C GLU A 66 -7.84 6.24 -2.13
N TYR A 67 -7.40 7.41 -2.58
CA TYR A 67 -6.00 7.83 -2.46
C TYR A 67 -5.79 8.39 -1.04
N GLY A 68 -4.65 8.09 -0.44
CA GLY A 68 -4.36 8.54 0.91
C GLY A 68 -2.89 8.47 1.29
N TYR A 69 -2.59 9.13 2.41
CA TYR A 69 -1.30 9.02 3.08
C TYR A 69 -1.41 7.98 4.19
N PHE A 70 -0.35 7.19 4.37
CA PHE A 70 -0.30 6.12 5.35
C PHE A 70 1.00 6.20 6.15
N SER A 71 0.90 6.11 7.48
CA SER A 71 2.07 5.81 8.32
C SER A 71 2.46 4.35 8.13
N LEU A 72 3.72 4.09 7.75
CA LEU A 72 4.22 2.71 7.65
C LEU A 72 4.27 2.05 9.05
N ASN A 73 4.57 2.80 10.10
CA ASN A 73 4.54 2.32 11.48
C ASN A 73 3.11 1.90 11.88
N GLU A 74 2.10 2.75 11.70
CA GLU A 74 0.71 2.41 12.02
C GLU A 74 0.24 1.19 11.22
N LEU A 75 0.53 1.17 9.91
CA LEU A 75 0.17 0.05 9.04
C LEU A 75 0.83 -1.26 9.50
N SER A 76 2.07 -1.21 9.98
CA SER A 76 2.79 -2.36 10.52
C SER A 76 2.15 -2.91 11.80
N ASP A 77 1.53 -2.03 12.60
CA ASP A 77 0.94 -2.31 13.90
C ASP A 77 -0.52 -2.76 13.83
N ILE A 78 -1.18 -2.65 12.67
CA ILE A 78 -2.53 -3.21 12.46
C ILE A 78 -2.52 -4.73 12.68
N GLN A 79 -3.39 -5.17 13.59
CA GLN A 79 -3.63 -6.58 13.89
C GLN A 79 -5.13 -6.83 14.05
N VAL A 80 -5.63 -7.88 13.40
CA VAL A 80 -7.01 -8.34 13.53
C VAL A 80 -6.99 -9.64 14.32
N ASP A 81 -7.63 -9.65 15.48
CA ASP A 81 -7.80 -10.84 16.30
C ASP A 81 -8.77 -11.82 15.63
N LEU A 82 -8.30 -13.04 15.38
CA LEU A 82 -9.05 -14.09 14.71
C LEU A 82 -9.98 -14.85 15.65
N SER A 83 -9.86 -14.66 16.98
CA SER A 83 -10.74 -15.30 17.98
C SER A 83 -12.22 -15.01 17.72
N ARG A 84 -12.52 -13.81 17.22
CA ARG A 84 -13.88 -13.38 16.83
C ARG A 84 -14.48 -14.17 15.66
N PHE A 85 -13.64 -14.88 14.92
CA PHE A 85 -14.01 -15.71 13.78
C PHE A 85 -13.80 -17.20 14.05
N GLY A 86 -13.59 -17.60 15.31
CA GLY A 86 -13.33 -19.00 15.69
C GLY A 86 -11.94 -19.51 15.32
N GLY A 87 -11.00 -18.62 14.96
CA GLY A 87 -9.60 -18.94 14.70
C GLY A 87 -8.69 -18.59 15.89
N GLU A 88 -7.41 -18.93 15.76
CA GLU A 88 -6.38 -18.60 16.75
C GLU A 88 -5.39 -17.58 16.17
N GLY A 89 -4.94 -16.64 17.00
CA GLY A 89 -3.90 -15.66 16.67
C GLY A 89 -4.40 -14.39 15.96
N PHE A 90 -3.48 -13.71 15.29
CA PHE A 90 -3.73 -12.41 14.66
C PHE A 90 -3.40 -12.42 13.18
N LEU A 91 -4.29 -11.84 12.38
CA LEU A 91 -3.96 -11.44 11.01
C LEU A 91 -3.28 -10.07 11.04
N LYS A 92 -2.16 -9.93 10.34
CA LYS A 92 -1.39 -8.68 10.27
C LYS A 92 -1.21 -8.27 8.82
N VAL A 93 -0.99 -6.98 8.58
CA VAL A 93 -0.65 -6.48 7.24
C VAL A 93 0.65 -7.12 6.76
N ARG A 94 0.72 -7.56 5.50
CA ARG A 94 1.92 -8.16 4.90
C ARG A 94 2.25 -7.49 3.57
N GLN A 95 3.53 -7.37 3.28
CA GLN A 95 4.00 -7.00 1.94
C GLN A 95 3.86 -8.18 0.99
N GLN A 96 3.36 -7.92 -0.23
CA GLN A 96 3.35 -8.91 -1.29
C GLN A 96 4.81 -9.22 -1.69
N PRO A 97 5.26 -10.48 -1.56
CA PRO A 97 6.63 -10.85 -1.91
C PRO A 97 6.83 -10.82 -3.43
N ASN A 98 8.07 -10.57 -3.87
CA ASN A 98 8.47 -10.63 -5.28
C ASN A 98 7.64 -9.74 -6.23
N PHE A 99 7.05 -8.66 -5.71
CA PHE A 99 6.34 -7.70 -6.52
C PHE A 99 7.31 -6.90 -7.41
N THR A 100 6.98 -6.78 -8.70
CA THR A 100 7.72 -5.96 -9.66
C THR A 100 6.95 -4.66 -9.90
N PRO A 101 7.57 -3.48 -9.73
CA PRO A 101 6.89 -2.22 -9.93
C PRO A 101 6.29 -2.07 -11.33
N VAL A 102 5.06 -1.57 -11.40
CA VAL A 102 4.28 -1.53 -12.63
C VAL A 102 3.27 -0.37 -12.60
N PRO A 103 2.92 0.25 -13.76
CA PRO A 103 1.83 1.22 -13.81
C PRO A 103 0.52 0.70 -13.24
N LEU A 104 -0.23 1.55 -12.53
CA LEU A 104 -1.52 1.22 -11.91
C LEU A 104 -2.50 0.58 -12.90
N LYS A 105 -2.59 1.08 -14.13
CA LYS A 105 -3.47 0.53 -15.18
C LYS A 105 -3.19 -0.92 -15.57
N ARG A 106 -2.04 -1.49 -15.19
CA ARG A 106 -1.68 -2.88 -15.49
C ARG A 106 -1.96 -3.85 -14.34
N LEU A 107 -2.34 -3.33 -13.17
CA LEU A 107 -2.67 -4.16 -12.01
C LEU A 107 -4.07 -4.76 -12.18
N GLN A 108 -4.17 -6.08 -12.06
CA GLN A 108 -5.42 -6.82 -12.19
C GLN A 108 -6.19 -6.87 -10.86
N ASP A 109 -6.63 -5.70 -10.38
CA ASP A 109 -7.51 -5.59 -9.22
C ASP A 109 -8.75 -4.77 -9.60
N ASN A 110 -9.93 -5.38 -9.50
CA ASN A 110 -11.17 -4.78 -9.99
C ASN A 110 -11.55 -3.49 -9.24
N ARG A 111 -11.34 -3.45 -7.91
CA ARG A 111 -11.68 -2.26 -7.11
C ARG A 111 -10.74 -1.11 -7.45
N LEU A 112 -9.45 -1.42 -7.63
CA LEU A 112 -8.49 -0.45 -8.10
C LEU A 112 -8.89 0.11 -9.47
N GLN A 113 -9.18 -0.76 -10.46
CA GLN A 113 -9.53 -0.29 -11.81
C GLN A 113 -10.84 0.52 -11.82
N GLU A 114 -11.83 0.12 -11.02
CA GLU A 114 -13.07 0.89 -10.84
C GLU A 114 -12.79 2.28 -10.25
N LEU A 115 -11.95 2.38 -9.21
CA LEU A 115 -11.55 3.67 -8.65
C LEU A 115 -10.84 4.54 -9.70
N LEU A 116 -9.88 3.98 -10.45
CA LEU A 116 -9.10 4.73 -11.45
C LEU A 116 -9.98 5.30 -12.56
N SER A 117 -10.97 4.53 -13.03
CA SER A 117 -11.91 4.97 -14.07
C SER A 117 -12.74 6.20 -13.71
N LYS A 118 -12.84 6.56 -12.43
CA LYS A 118 -13.55 7.76 -11.96
C LYS A 118 -12.76 9.05 -12.19
N PHE A 119 -11.47 8.94 -12.49
CA PHE A 119 -10.54 10.07 -12.67
C PHE A 119 -9.98 10.18 -14.10
N GLU A 120 -10.48 9.35 -15.03
CA GLU A 120 -10.25 9.47 -16.48
C GLU A 120 -11.25 10.46 -17.11
#